data_AF-D9TR55-F1
#
_entry.id   AF-D9TR55-F1
#
_cell.length_a   1.000
_cell.length_b   1.000
_cell.length_c   1.000
_cell.angle_alpha   90.00
_cell.angle_beta   90.00
_cell.angle_gamma   90.00
#
_symmetry.space_group_name_H-M   'P 1'
#
loop_
_entity.id
_entity.type
_entity.pdbx_description
1 polymer ?
#
loop_
_entity_poly.entity_id
_entity_poly.type
_entity_poly.pdbx_seq_one_letter_code
_entity_poly.pdbx_strand_id
1 'polypeptide(L)'
;MFLKYPYVPDRKVKAVVVDGRQMEIAYTLNSLGIKAIMTEKHNSLYEAISFHPDIILHNAGDGHIIIAPDVNKHFVDKLRDLNLDVKFGQTMLSRNYPGNIAYNVARLGDYAFHNLKYTDPILRKMLEEKGVKFIHVNQGYTKCNIAIVDEYSFITSDAGIFKTAVKKGFDCLLIEQGDIKLYGFEYGFIGGASGLIDKDVFCVAGDLRFHRNYMKIIDFLKYKNKEVLFLTSGEVKDIGSIIPLY
;
A
#
# COMPACT_ATOMS: atom_id res chain seq x y z
N MET A 1 12.76 15.29 5.59
CA MET A 1 11.54 16.05 5.32
C MET A 1 10.47 15.04 4.98
N PHE A 2 9.30 15.10 5.61
CA PHE A 2 8.24 14.12 5.38
C PHE A 2 7.59 14.28 4.00
N LEU A 3 6.92 13.23 3.53
CA LEU A 3 6.19 13.23 2.27
C LEU A 3 4.80 13.85 2.46
N LYS A 4 4.42 14.80 1.60
CA LYS A 4 3.04 15.30 1.54
C LYS A 4 2.08 14.22 1.00
N TYR A 5 2.51 13.55 -0.08
CA TYR A 5 1.82 12.44 -0.74
C TYR A 5 2.63 11.15 -0.53
N PRO A 6 2.36 10.39 0.54
CA PRO A 6 3.27 9.34 0.97
C PRO A 6 3.36 8.15 0.01
N TYR A 7 2.31 7.89 -0.77
CA TYR A 7 2.30 6.83 -1.79
C TYR A 7 2.68 7.34 -3.18
N VAL A 8 3.02 8.63 -3.32
CA VAL A 8 3.53 9.25 -4.55
C VAL A 8 4.70 10.17 -4.16
N PRO A 9 5.84 9.60 -3.72
CA PRO A 9 6.95 10.40 -3.23
C PRO A 9 7.50 11.30 -4.34
N ASP A 10 8.00 12.49 -3.97
CA ASP A 10 8.60 13.47 -4.89
C ASP A 10 10.14 13.36 -4.95
N ARG A 11 10.70 12.39 -4.24
CA ARG A 11 12.14 12.13 -4.05
C ARG A 11 12.37 10.69 -3.58
N LYS A 12 13.62 10.22 -3.69
CA LYS A 12 14.04 8.98 -3.04
C LYS A 12 13.75 8.98 -1.55
N VAL A 13 13.03 7.96 -1.08
CA VAL A 13 12.67 7.81 0.33
C VAL A 13 13.84 7.19 1.11
N LYS A 14 13.94 7.55 2.39
CA LYS A 14 14.95 7.06 3.33
C LYS A 14 14.46 5.86 4.14
N ALA A 15 13.14 5.70 4.27
CA ALA A 15 12.55 4.57 4.98
C ALA A 15 11.21 4.15 4.39
N VAL A 16 10.93 2.84 4.50
CA VAL A 16 9.65 2.22 4.12
C VAL A 16 9.19 1.24 5.19
N VAL A 17 7.91 0.92 5.23
CA VAL A 17 7.34 -0.21 5.99
C VAL A 17 7.03 -1.36 5.05
N VAL A 18 7.40 -2.57 5.46
CA VAL A 18 7.15 -3.82 4.71
C VAL A 18 6.70 -4.94 5.68
N ASP A 19 6.09 -5.99 5.12
CA ASP A 19 5.70 -7.20 5.87
C ASP A 19 6.90 -7.84 6.59
N GLY A 20 6.73 -8.13 7.88
CA GLY A 20 7.75 -8.66 8.78
C GLY A 20 8.30 -10.03 8.46
N ARG A 21 7.74 -10.72 7.45
CA ARG A 21 8.23 -12.02 6.96
C ARG A 21 9.16 -11.86 5.75
N GLN A 22 9.26 -10.66 5.17
CA GLN A 22 9.94 -10.41 3.89
C GLN A 22 11.38 -9.93 4.06
N MET A 23 12.22 -10.78 4.65
CA MET A 23 13.64 -10.45 4.92
C MET A 23 14.44 -10.12 3.65
N GLU A 24 14.21 -10.86 2.56
CA GLU A 24 14.90 -10.63 1.27
C GLU A 24 14.61 -9.23 0.72
N ILE A 25 13.34 -8.81 0.74
CA ILE A 25 12.90 -7.47 0.35
C ILE A 25 13.57 -6.41 1.24
N ALA A 26 13.61 -6.63 2.55
CA ALA A 26 14.28 -5.72 3.47
C ALA A 26 15.79 -5.57 3.17
N TYR A 27 16.49 -6.66 2.84
CA TYR A 27 17.90 -6.61 2.45
C TYR A 27 18.12 -5.82 1.15
N THR A 28 17.29 -6.06 0.12
CA THR A 28 17.36 -5.31 -1.14
C THR A 28 17.11 -3.82 -0.92
N LEU A 29 16.12 -3.44 -0.11
CA LEU A 29 15.86 -2.02 0.19
C LEU A 29 17.03 -1.38 0.96
N ASN A 30 17.59 -2.09 1.94
CA ASN A 30 18.71 -1.59 2.72
C ASN A 30 19.97 -1.40 1.87
N SER A 31 20.25 -2.28 0.89
CA SER A 31 21.39 -2.12 -0.03
C SER A 31 21.25 -0.91 -0.96
N LEU A 32 20.01 -0.47 -1.20
CA LEU A 32 19.70 0.77 -1.92
C LEU A 32 19.78 2.02 -1.01
N GLY A 33 20.15 1.85 0.26
CA GLY A 33 20.20 2.93 1.25
C GLY A 33 18.83 3.32 1.83
N ILE A 34 17.82 2.45 1.70
CA ILE A 34 16.46 2.68 2.20
C ILE A 34 16.20 1.76 3.40
N LYS A 35 15.97 2.34 4.57
CA LYS A 35 15.71 1.59 5.80
C LYS A 35 14.36 0.87 5.72
N ALA A 36 14.37 -0.45 5.80
CA ALA A 36 13.15 -1.25 5.89
C ALA A 36 12.69 -1.39 7.36
N ILE A 37 11.50 -0.90 7.68
CA ILE A 37 10.83 -1.10 8.96
C ILE A 37 9.85 -2.27 8.82
N MET A 38 10.19 -3.37 9.47
CA MET A 38 9.45 -4.62 9.36
C MET A 38 8.31 -4.66 10.38
N THR A 39 7.10 -4.97 9.90
CA THR A 39 5.92 -5.14 10.75
C THR A 39 6.06 -6.34 11.68
N GLU A 40 5.15 -6.43 12.64
CA GLU A 40 5.03 -7.58 13.52
C GLU A 40 3.63 -8.17 13.41
N LYS A 41 3.48 -9.43 13.80
CA LYS A 41 2.21 -10.15 13.70
C LYS A 41 1.11 -9.43 14.48
N HIS A 42 0.00 -9.14 13.82
CA HIS A 42 -1.23 -8.71 14.44
C HIS A 42 -2.12 -9.92 14.77
N ASN A 43 -2.29 -10.22 16.05
CA ASN A 43 -2.90 -11.48 16.52
C ASN A 43 -4.38 -11.63 16.15
N SER A 44 -5.11 -10.54 15.93
CA SER A 44 -6.52 -10.58 15.55
C SER A 44 -6.78 -10.91 14.07
N LEU A 45 -5.74 -10.96 13.23
CA LEU A 45 -5.85 -11.17 11.79
C LEU A 45 -5.54 -12.62 11.40
N TYR A 46 -6.07 -13.09 10.27
CA TYR A 46 -5.68 -14.39 9.72
C TYR A 46 -4.29 -14.32 9.09
N GLU A 47 -3.63 -15.49 9.01
CA GLU A 47 -2.18 -15.58 8.73
C GLU A 47 -1.75 -14.84 7.47
N ALA A 48 -2.50 -14.96 6.37
CA ALA A 48 -2.12 -14.36 5.09
C ALA A 48 -1.84 -12.86 5.19
N ILE A 49 -2.66 -12.11 5.93
CA ILE A 49 -2.54 -10.64 6.08
C ILE A 49 -2.02 -10.19 7.44
N SER A 50 -1.66 -11.12 8.33
CA SER A 50 -1.35 -10.79 9.74
C SER A 50 -0.10 -9.93 9.94
N PHE A 51 0.71 -9.77 8.89
CA PHE A 51 1.87 -8.87 8.84
C PHE A 51 1.73 -7.76 7.79
N HIS A 52 0.62 -7.67 7.05
CA HIS A 52 0.46 -6.70 5.98
C HIS A 52 0.45 -5.26 6.55
N PRO A 53 1.42 -4.39 6.18
CA PRO A 53 1.45 -3.04 6.71
C PRO A 53 0.21 -2.23 6.31
N ASP A 54 -0.27 -2.36 5.08
CA ASP A 54 -1.47 -1.64 4.60
C ASP A 54 -2.78 -2.05 5.27
N ILE A 55 -2.79 -3.12 6.06
CA ILE A 55 -3.94 -3.53 6.88
C ILE A 55 -3.89 -2.86 8.24
N ILE A 56 -2.70 -2.70 8.81
CA ILE A 56 -2.52 -2.25 10.20
C ILE A 56 -2.22 -0.76 10.33
N LEU A 57 -1.76 -0.09 9.26
CA LEU A 57 -1.44 1.34 9.30
C LEU A 57 -1.73 2.04 7.97
N HIS A 58 -1.82 3.36 8.04
CA HIS A 58 -1.87 4.25 6.89
C HIS A 58 -0.92 5.43 7.11
N ASN A 59 -0.03 5.70 6.14
CA ASN A 59 0.72 6.94 6.11
C ASN A 59 -0.21 8.08 5.63
N ALA A 60 -0.53 9.02 6.52
CA ALA A 60 -1.42 10.14 6.26
C ALA A 60 -0.69 11.40 5.75
N GLY A 61 0.60 11.28 5.46
CA GLY A 61 1.44 12.36 4.94
C GLY A 61 1.82 13.38 6.00
N ASP A 62 2.82 14.21 5.68
CA ASP A 62 3.43 15.20 6.56
C ASP A 62 3.94 14.62 7.89
N GLY A 63 4.36 13.34 7.87
CA GLY A 63 4.92 12.64 9.03
C GLY A 63 3.88 12.03 9.97
N HIS A 64 2.59 12.13 9.64
CA HIS A 64 1.52 11.53 10.43
C HIS A 64 1.25 10.09 9.99
N ILE A 65 1.29 9.15 10.94
CA ILE A 65 0.91 7.76 10.74
C ILE A 65 -0.34 7.47 11.58
N ILE A 66 -1.38 6.93 10.95
CA ILE A 66 -2.51 6.34 11.67
C ILE A 66 -2.29 4.83 11.74
N ILE A 67 -2.37 4.26 12.93
CA ILE A 67 -2.14 2.84 13.16
C ILE A 67 -3.30 2.20 13.92
N ALA A 68 -3.61 0.96 13.61
CA ALA A 68 -4.63 0.20 14.32
C ALA A 68 -4.31 0.12 15.83
N PRO A 69 -5.33 0.15 16.70
CA PRO A 69 -5.20 -0.29 18.08
C PRO A 69 -4.60 -1.69 18.16
N ASP A 70 -4.00 -2.02 19.30
CA ASP A 70 -3.41 -3.33 19.60
C ASP A 70 -2.25 -3.79 18.69
N VAL A 71 -1.69 -2.88 17.89
CA VAL A 71 -0.41 -3.13 17.23
C VAL A 71 0.71 -3.16 18.27
N ASN A 72 1.66 -4.09 18.08
CA ASN A 72 2.78 -4.29 19.00
C ASN A 72 3.54 -2.97 19.26
N LYS A 73 3.71 -2.65 20.55
CA LYS A 73 4.41 -1.45 21.01
C LYS A 73 5.82 -1.32 20.43
N HIS A 74 6.56 -2.41 20.27
CA HIS A 74 7.91 -2.39 19.71
C HIS A 74 7.91 -1.90 18.25
N PHE A 75 6.93 -2.30 17.44
CA PHE A 75 6.77 -1.76 16.09
C PHE A 75 6.40 -0.26 16.11
N VAL A 76 5.50 0.14 17.01
CA VAL A 76 5.13 1.56 17.21
C VAL A 76 6.35 2.40 17.59
N ASP A 77 7.19 1.92 18.50
CA ASP A 77 8.39 2.61 18.96
C ASP A 77 9.41 2.77 17.80
N LYS A 78 9.61 1.74 16.96
CA LYS A 78 10.45 1.85 15.75
C LYS A 78 10.00 2.96 14.80
N LEU A 79 8.70 3.21 14.68
CA LEU A 79 8.17 4.30 13.84
C LEU A 79 8.43 5.67 14.50
N ARG A 80 8.23 5.76 15.82
CA ARG A 80 8.48 7.00 16.59
C ARG A 80 9.96 7.38 16.62
N ASP A 81 10.86 6.41 16.62
CA ASP A 81 12.31 6.63 16.51
C ASP A 81 12.71 7.31 15.18
N LEU A 82 11.82 7.30 14.18
CA LEU A 82 12.00 8.04 12.92
C LEU A 82 11.42 9.47 12.98
N ASN A 83 11.02 9.93 14.17
CA ASN A 83 10.34 11.19 14.42
C ASN A 83 8.96 11.32 13.74
N LEU A 84 8.28 10.19 13.48
CA LEU A 84 6.91 10.18 12.96
C LEU A 84 5.88 10.43 14.07
N ASP A 85 4.84 11.22 13.77
CA ASP A 85 3.68 11.40 14.65
C ASP A 85 2.73 10.20 14.49
N VAL A 86 2.93 9.19 15.35
CA VAL A 86 2.12 7.96 15.35
C VAL A 86 0.90 8.13 16.26
N LYS A 87 -0.28 8.13 15.65
CA LYS A 87 -1.59 8.19 16.32
C LYS A 87 -2.35 6.89 16.12
N PHE A 88 -2.98 6.41 17.18
CA PHE A 88 -3.87 5.26 17.09
C PHE A 88 -5.20 5.67 16.45
N GLY A 89 -5.71 4.82 15.57
CA GLY A 89 -7.09 4.88 15.11
C GLY A 89 -8.07 4.45 16.20
N GLN A 90 -9.35 4.42 15.87
CA GLN A 90 -10.42 4.01 16.78
C GLN A 90 -10.92 2.59 16.48
N THR A 91 -10.72 2.11 15.25
CA THR A 91 -11.29 0.84 14.77
C THR A 91 -10.38 -0.32 15.15
N MET A 92 -10.89 -1.21 16.00
CA MET A 92 -10.26 -2.48 16.31
C MET A 92 -10.35 -3.41 15.11
N LEU A 93 -9.21 -4.00 14.72
CA LEU A 93 -9.19 -5.00 13.66
C LEU A 93 -9.72 -6.34 14.16
N SER A 94 -10.52 -7.00 13.33
CA SER A 94 -11.02 -8.36 13.57
C SER A 94 -10.64 -9.28 12.42
N ARG A 95 -10.71 -10.58 12.64
CA ARG A 95 -10.20 -11.58 11.68
C ARG A 95 -10.81 -11.46 10.30
N ASN A 96 -12.12 -11.34 10.21
CA ASN A 96 -12.84 -11.52 8.95
C ASN A 96 -13.19 -10.18 8.29
N TYR A 97 -13.27 -10.19 6.96
CA TYR A 97 -13.83 -9.07 6.20
C TYR A 97 -15.29 -8.80 6.62
N PRO A 98 -15.73 -7.53 6.75
CA PRO A 98 -15.00 -6.29 6.48
C PRO A 98 -14.27 -5.72 7.70
N GLY A 99 -14.13 -6.46 8.81
CA GLY A 99 -13.56 -5.92 10.05
C GLY A 99 -12.03 -5.77 10.06
N ASN A 100 -11.36 -6.00 8.93
CA ASN A 100 -9.90 -5.92 8.76
C ASN A 100 -9.47 -4.90 7.70
N ILE A 101 -10.37 -4.04 7.20
CA ILE A 101 -10.06 -3.10 6.10
C ILE A 101 -9.93 -1.66 6.54
N ALA A 102 -10.08 -1.35 7.83
CA ALA A 102 -10.32 0.02 8.28
C ALA A 102 -9.24 1.05 7.90
N TYR A 103 -8.00 0.57 7.77
CA TYR A 103 -6.83 1.36 7.39
C TYR A 103 -6.37 1.11 5.94
N ASN A 104 -6.99 0.17 5.21
CA ASN A 104 -6.60 -0.25 3.85
C ASN A 104 -7.11 0.71 2.76
N VAL A 105 -6.88 2.00 2.98
CA VAL A 105 -7.28 3.12 2.13
C VAL A 105 -6.20 3.37 1.07
N ALA A 106 -6.57 3.36 -0.21
CA ALA A 106 -5.64 3.74 -1.29
C ALA A 106 -5.66 5.26 -1.51
N ARG A 107 -4.56 5.93 -1.20
CA ARG A 107 -4.43 7.39 -1.35
C ARG A 107 -3.49 7.77 -2.49
N LEU A 108 -4.02 8.47 -3.49
CA LEU A 108 -3.30 8.99 -4.65
C LEU A 108 -3.42 10.51 -4.65
N GLY A 109 -2.31 11.21 -4.38
CA GLY A 109 -2.31 12.66 -4.24
C GLY A 109 -3.36 13.15 -3.23
N ASP A 110 -4.30 13.95 -3.72
CA ASP A 110 -5.42 14.53 -2.98
C ASP A 110 -6.69 13.65 -2.96
N TYR A 111 -6.61 12.39 -3.38
CA TYR A 111 -7.77 11.47 -3.44
C TYR A 111 -7.53 10.22 -2.61
N ALA A 112 -8.58 9.71 -1.98
CA ALA A 112 -8.56 8.46 -1.22
C ALA A 112 -9.72 7.56 -1.64
N PHE A 113 -9.42 6.37 -2.16
CA PHE A 113 -10.40 5.33 -2.47
C PHE A 113 -10.56 4.43 -1.26
N HIS A 114 -11.81 4.19 -0.85
CA HIS A 114 -12.13 3.15 0.13
C HIS A 114 -13.63 2.87 0.19
N ASN A 115 -14.01 1.78 0.86
CA ASN A 115 -15.36 1.64 1.37
C ASN A 115 -15.55 2.54 2.60
N LEU A 116 -16.13 3.72 2.36
CA LEU A 116 -16.29 4.78 3.38
C LEU A 116 -17.06 4.35 4.64
N LYS A 117 -17.89 3.32 4.55
CA LYS A 117 -18.59 2.75 5.72
C LYS A 117 -17.61 2.14 6.74
N TYR A 118 -16.49 1.63 6.26
CA TYR A 118 -15.51 0.89 7.07
C TYR A 118 -14.21 1.65 7.28
N THR A 119 -14.08 2.89 6.78
CA THR A 119 -12.87 3.70 7.02
C THR A 119 -12.79 4.08 8.49
N ASP A 120 -11.61 3.92 9.09
CA ASP A 120 -11.40 4.36 10.46
C ASP A 120 -11.73 5.87 10.61
N PRO A 121 -12.51 6.27 11.63
CA PRO A 121 -12.96 7.66 11.77
C PRO A 121 -11.83 8.65 12.05
N ILE A 122 -10.76 8.24 12.74
CA ILE A 122 -9.60 9.10 13.00
C ILE A 122 -8.82 9.31 11.69
N LEU A 123 -8.58 8.23 10.95
CA LEU A 123 -7.97 8.31 9.62
C LEU A 123 -8.79 9.20 8.68
N ARG A 124 -10.10 8.97 8.63
CA ARG A 124 -11.01 9.76 7.78
C ARG A 124 -10.95 11.24 8.11
N LYS A 125 -11.10 11.59 9.38
CA LYS A 125 -11.05 12.99 9.85
C LYS A 125 -9.73 13.65 9.47
N MET A 126 -8.61 12.99 9.71
CA MET A 126 -7.29 13.54 9.40
C MET A 126 -7.11 13.78 7.89
N LEU A 127 -7.57 12.85 7.05
CA LEU A 127 -7.48 13.02 5.60
C LEU A 127 -8.41 14.13 5.10
N GLU A 128 -9.64 14.25 5.64
CA GLU A 128 -10.56 15.36 5.33
C GLU A 128 -9.99 16.72 5.75
N GLU A 129 -9.36 16.82 6.93
CA GLU A 129 -8.67 18.05 7.40
C GLU A 129 -7.50 18.45 6.50
N LYS A 130 -6.85 17.47 5.86
CA LYS A 130 -5.80 17.69 4.84
C LYS A 130 -6.36 18.01 3.45
N GLY A 131 -7.69 18.08 3.29
CA GLY A 131 -8.35 18.36 2.02
C GLY A 131 -8.43 17.16 1.06
N VAL A 132 -8.16 15.94 1.54
CA VAL A 132 -8.21 14.72 0.71
C VAL A 132 -9.67 14.37 0.40
N LYS A 133 -9.96 14.17 -0.89
CA LYS A 133 -11.29 13.85 -1.41
C LYS A 133 -11.50 12.35 -1.42
N PHE A 134 -12.48 11.89 -0.64
CA PHE A 134 -12.85 10.49 -0.61
C PHE A 134 -13.66 10.06 -1.85
N ILE A 135 -13.29 8.92 -2.41
CA ILE A 135 -13.98 8.24 -3.50
C ILE A 135 -14.48 6.90 -2.96
N HIS A 136 -15.81 6.78 -2.84
CA HIS A 136 -16.42 5.55 -2.39
C HIS A 136 -16.32 4.44 -3.45
N VAL A 137 -15.90 3.26 -3.02
CA VAL A 137 -15.99 2.00 -3.76
C VAL A 137 -16.47 0.89 -2.81
N ASN A 138 -17.12 -0.15 -3.33
CA ASN A 138 -17.63 -1.25 -2.50
C ASN A 138 -16.50 -2.14 -1.97
N GLN A 139 -15.41 -2.28 -2.75
CA GLN A 139 -14.21 -3.04 -2.37
C GLN A 139 -13.54 -2.37 -1.16
N GLY A 140 -13.23 -3.18 -0.14
CA GLY A 140 -12.59 -2.72 1.09
C GLY A 140 -11.07 -2.80 1.07
N TYR A 141 -10.49 -3.80 0.42
CA TYR A 141 -9.04 -3.95 0.32
C TYR A 141 -8.45 -3.03 -0.75
N THR A 142 -8.75 -1.73 -0.70
CA THR A 142 -8.41 -0.80 -1.78
C THR A 142 -6.91 -0.58 -1.93
N LYS A 143 -6.15 -0.46 -0.83
CA LYS A 143 -4.71 -0.28 -0.93
C LYS A 143 -4.01 -1.53 -1.45
N CYS A 144 -4.50 -2.72 -1.10
CA CYS A 144 -3.99 -3.96 -1.70
C CYS A 144 -4.37 -4.05 -3.19
N ASN A 145 -5.57 -3.63 -3.58
CA ASN A 145 -6.04 -3.72 -4.98
C ASN A 145 -5.43 -2.66 -5.93
N ILE A 146 -5.00 -1.52 -5.40
CA ILE A 146 -4.55 -0.37 -6.19
C ILE A 146 -3.02 -0.23 -6.09
N ALA A 147 -2.35 -0.55 -7.19
CA ALA A 147 -0.95 -0.23 -7.41
C ALA A 147 -0.83 1.21 -7.92
N ILE A 148 -0.53 2.12 -7.00
CA ILE A 148 -0.43 3.55 -7.23
C ILE A 148 0.80 3.85 -8.08
N VAL A 149 0.62 4.57 -9.19
CA VAL A 149 1.68 4.91 -10.13
C VAL A 149 2.04 6.40 -10.05
N ASP A 150 1.04 7.27 -9.92
CA ASP A 150 1.21 8.71 -9.64
C ASP A 150 -0.06 9.28 -8.96
N GLU A 151 -0.20 10.60 -8.89
CA GLU A 151 -1.33 11.26 -8.25
C GLU A 151 -2.69 11.01 -8.94
N TYR A 152 -2.69 10.58 -10.19
CA TYR A 152 -3.88 10.40 -11.03
C TYR A 152 -3.92 9.07 -11.80
N SER A 153 -2.94 8.18 -11.58
CA SER A 153 -2.85 6.91 -12.30
C SER A 153 -2.49 5.71 -11.42
N PHE A 154 -3.06 4.56 -11.79
CA PHE A 154 -2.84 3.31 -11.07
C PHE A 154 -3.23 2.06 -11.86
N ILE A 155 -2.78 0.90 -11.37
CA ILE A 155 -3.12 -0.42 -11.89
C ILE A 155 -4.03 -1.13 -10.90
N THR A 156 -5.07 -1.83 -11.38
CA THR A 156 -5.94 -2.65 -10.55
C THR A 156 -6.50 -3.85 -11.30
N SER A 157 -6.84 -4.91 -10.58
CA SER A 157 -7.60 -6.06 -11.08
C SER A 157 -9.10 -6.02 -10.69
N ASP A 158 -9.51 -5.00 -9.91
CA ASP A 158 -10.91 -4.84 -9.47
C ASP A 158 -11.70 -3.97 -10.47
N ALA A 159 -12.65 -4.61 -11.15
CA ALA A 159 -13.48 -3.93 -12.15
C ALA A 159 -14.39 -2.83 -11.57
N GLY A 160 -14.77 -2.92 -10.29
CA GLY A 160 -15.58 -1.92 -9.61
C GLY A 160 -14.79 -0.64 -9.32
N ILE A 161 -13.55 -0.80 -8.83
CA ILE A 161 -12.58 0.29 -8.67
C ILE A 161 -12.29 0.93 -10.02
N PHE A 162 -11.94 0.14 -11.03
CA PHE A 162 -11.65 0.62 -12.39
C PHE A 162 -12.79 1.46 -12.97
N LYS A 163 -14.03 0.93 -12.95
CA LYS A 163 -15.22 1.65 -13.44
C LYS A 163 -15.45 2.98 -12.71
N THR A 164 -15.22 3.01 -11.41
CA THR A 164 -15.40 4.22 -10.59
C THR A 164 -14.32 5.27 -10.90
N ALA A 165 -13.08 4.82 -11.07
CA ALA A 165 -11.93 5.67 -11.33
C ALA A 165 -11.96 6.32 -12.73
N VAL A 166 -12.25 5.53 -13.77
CA VAL A 166 -12.37 6.05 -15.15
C VAL A 166 -13.47 7.10 -15.25
N LYS A 167 -14.62 6.88 -14.61
CA LYS A 167 -15.71 7.88 -14.55
C LYS A 167 -15.30 9.19 -13.88
N LYS A 168 -14.27 9.17 -13.04
CA LYS A 168 -13.72 10.33 -12.34
C LYS A 168 -12.47 10.90 -13.03
N GLY A 169 -12.10 10.38 -14.20
CA GLY A 169 -10.99 10.89 -15.01
C GLY A 169 -9.61 10.39 -14.61
N PHE A 170 -9.52 9.33 -13.78
CA PHE A 170 -8.23 8.69 -13.49
C PHE A 170 -7.77 7.85 -14.67
N ASP A 171 -6.46 7.84 -14.89
CA ASP A 171 -5.84 6.97 -15.88
C ASP A 171 -5.51 5.62 -15.24
N CYS A 172 -6.30 4.60 -15.56
CA CYS A 172 -6.22 3.33 -14.87
C CYS A 172 -5.98 2.18 -15.86
N LEU A 173 -5.05 1.30 -15.53
CA LEU A 173 -4.90 0.02 -16.23
C LEU A 173 -5.69 -1.06 -15.48
N LEU A 174 -6.66 -1.67 -16.17
CA LEU A 174 -7.30 -2.89 -15.71
C LEU A 174 -6.47 -4.11 -16.15
N ILE A 175 -6.04 -4.91 -15.18
CA ILE A 175 -5.39 -6.20 -15.41
C ILE A 175 -6.32 -7.36 -15.02
N GLU A 176 -5.96 -8.56 -15.43
CA GLU A 176 -6.65 -9.78 -15.02
C GLU A 176 -6.26 -10.17 -13.59
N GLN A 177 -7.15 -10.90 -12.91
CA GLN A 177 -6.88 -11.46 -11.58
C GLN A 177 -6.01 -12.71 -11.69
N GLY A 178 -5.14 -12.93 -10.71
CA GLY A 178 -4.23 -14.08 -10.65
C GLY A 178 -2.76 -13.67 -10.65
N ASP A 179 -1.89 -14.68 -10.73
CA ASP A 179 -0.42 -14.57 -10.88
C ASP A 179 0.31 -13.71 -9.82
N ILE A 180 -0.36 -13.45 -8.71
CA ILE A 180 0.19 -12.81 -7.51
C ILE A 180 -0.07 -13.76 -6.35
N LYS A 181 0.99 -14.19 -5.68
CA LYS A 181 0.92 -15.19 -4.62
C LYS A 181 0.50 -14.55 -3.30
N LEU A 182 -0.51 -15.15 -2.67
CA LEU A 182 -0.89 -14.88 -1.29
C LEU A 182 -1.21 -16.22 -0.60
N TYR A 183 -0.40 -16.63 0.38
CA TYR A 183 -0.57 -17.94 1.01
C TYR A 183 -1.93 -18.06 1.71
N GLY A 184 -2.67 -19.13 1.39
CA GLY A 184 -4.01 -19.38 1.92
C GLY A 184 -5.15 -18.85 1.06
N PHE A 185 -4.84 -18.22 -0.08
CA PHE A 185 -5.81 -17.71 -1.05
C PHE A 185 -5.41 -18.12 -2.47
N GLU A 186 -6.36 -18.01 -3.41
CA GLU A 186 -6.11 -18.31 -4.83
C GLU A 186 -5.12 -17.31 -5.46
N TYR A 187 -5.24 -16.05 -5.09
CA TYR A 187 -4.36 -14.96 -5.54
C TYR A 187 -4.33 -13.82 -4.51
N GLY A 188 -3.29 -13.00 -4.60
CA GLY A 188 -3.16 -11.70 -3.93
C GLY A 188 -3.38 -10.54 -4.91
N PHE A 189 -3.02 -9.32 -4.48
CA PHE A 189 -3.31 -8.11 -5.24
C PHE A 189 -2.06 -7.29 -5.61
N ILE A 190 -2.11 -6.61 -6.76
CA ILE A 190 -0.97 -5.88 -7.33
C ILE A 190 -0.52 -4.68 -6.48
N GLY A 191 -1.46 -3.98 -5.83
CA GLY A 191 -1.15 -2.88 -4.91
C GLY A 191 -0.48 -3.34 -3.62
N GLY A 192 -0.83 -4.54 -3.15
CA GLY A 192 -0.20 -5.19 -2.00
C GLY A 192 1.18 -5.79 -2.33
N ALA A 193 1.46 -6.01 -3.62
CA ALA A 193 2.75 -6.47 -4.10
C ALA A 193 3.72 -5.35 -4.52
N SER A 194 3.36 -4.07 -4.35
CA SER A 194 4.12 -2.95 -4.93
C SER A 194 4.15 -1.69 -4.08
N GLY A 195 4.96 -0.71 -4.53
CA GLY A 195 5.03 0.64 -3.98
C GLY A 195 6.08 1.50 -4.71
N LEU A 196 6.10 2.80 -4.44
CA LEU A 196 7.07 3.74 -5.00
C LEU A 196 8.15 4.06 -3.96
N ILE A 197 9.43 3.96 -4.32
CA ILE A 197 10.55 4.31 -3.42
C ILE A 197 11.26 5.61 -3.82
N ASP A 198 10.87 6.17 -4.96
CA ASP A 198 11.30 7.45 -5.51
C ASP A 198 10.14 7.98 -6.38
N LYS A 199 10.26 9.21 -6.85
CA LYS A 199 9.35 9.82 -7.82
C LYS A 199 9.09 8.90 -9.00
N ASP A 200 10.14 8.30 -9.55
CA ASP A 200 10.06 7.56 -10.80
C ASP A 200 10.42 6.08 -10.68
N VAL A 201 10.56 5.53 -9.46
CA VAL A 201 10.94 4.12 -9.25
C VAL A 201 9.81 3.33 -8.61
N PHE A 202 9.15 2.50 -9.44
CA PHE A 202 8.08 1.58 -9.06
C PHE A 202 8.66 0.21 -8.71
N CYS A 203 8.47 -0.22 -7.46
CA CYS A 203 8.99 -1.47 -6.94
C CYS A 203 7.92 -2.56 -6.91
N VAL A 204 8.36 -3.80 -7.14
CA VAL A 204 7.52 -5.01 -7.05
C VAL A 204 8.20 -6.05 -6.16
N ALA A 205 7.41 -6.65 -5.26
CA ALA A 205 7.78 -7.80 -4.45
C ALA A 205 7.75 -9.08 -5.29
N GLY A 206 8.79 -9.26 -6.11
CA GLY A 206 8.90 -10.33 -7.10
C GLY A 206 9.10 -9.79 -8.50
N ASP A 207 8.91 -10.64 -9.49
CA ASP A 207 9.22 -10.37 -10.88
C ASP A 207 7.97 -10.43 -11.75
N LEU A 208 7.58 -9.29 -12.34
CA LEU A 208 6.38 -9.20 -13.16
C LEU A 208 6.43 -10.10 -14.41
N ARG A 209 7.59 -10.62 -14.82
CA ARG A 209 7.69 -11.57 -15.94
C ARG A 209 6.90 -12.86 -15.71
N PHE A 210 6.57 -13.16 -14.46
CA PHE A 210 5.70 -14.29 -14.07
C PHE A 210 4.19 -13.94 -14.12
N HIS A 211 3.82 -12.70 -14.40
CA HIS A 211 2.43 -12.25 -14.46
C HIS A 211 1.93 -12.22 -15.91
N ARG A 212 0.74 -12.78 -16.20
CA ARG A 212 0.19 -12.87 -17.57
C ARG A 212 0.05 -11.52 -18.27
N ASN A 213 -0.20 -10.46 -17.50
CA ASN A 213 -0.26 -9.09 -18.01
C ASN A 213 1.07 -8.32 -17.96
N TYR A 214 2.21 -9.00 -17.86
CA TYR A 214 3.56 -8.40 -17.80
C TYR A 214 3.74 -7.24 -18.77
N MET A 215 3.56 -7.48 -20.08
CA MET A 215 3.76 -6.47 -21.11
C MET A 215 2.86 -5.25 -20.91
N LYS A 216 1.56 -5.47 -20.64
CA LYS A 216 0.60 -4.38 -20.39
C LYS A 216 1.01 -3.52 -19.20
N ILE A 217 1.47 -4.16 -18.12
CA ILE A 217 1.90 -3.47 -16.90
C ILE A 217 3.16 -2.64 -17.18
N ILE A 218 4.17 -3.24 -17.82
CA ILE A 218 5.43 -2.54 -18.14
C ILE A 218 5.19 -1.39 -19.11
N ASP A 219 4.36 -1.56 -20.14
CA ASP A 219 4.06 -0.50 -21.10
C ASP A 219 3.33 0.68 -20.44
N PHE A 220 2.38 0.39 -19.54
CA PHE A 220 1.70 1.42 -18.76
C PHE A 220 2.66 2.18 -17.83
N LEU A 221 3.53 1.47 -17.11
CA LEU A 221 4.53 2.08 -16.23
C LEU A 221 5.52 2.95 -17.02
N LYS A 222 5.98 2.47 -18.19
CA LYS A 222 6.84 3.25 -19.09
C LYS A 222 6.14 4.48 -19.65
N TYR A 223 4.88 4.37 -20.06
CA TYR A 223 4.06 5.51 -20.48
C TYR A 223 3.94 6.57 -19.37
N LYS A 224 3.98 6.14 -18.11
CA LYS A 224 4.01 7.00 -16.91
C LYS A 224 5.42 7.41 -16.45
N ASN A 225 6.43 7.19 -17.29
CA ASN A 225 7.84 7.48 -17.00
C ASN A 225 8.36 6.82 -15.71
N LYS A 226 7.89 5.60 -15.40
CA LYS A 226 8.37 4.82 -14.26
C LYS A 226 9.41 3.80 -14.68
N GLU A 227 10.54 3.83 -13.98
CA GLU A 227 11.46 2.71 -13.90
C GLU A 227 10.84 1.63 -13.02
N VAL A 228 11.02 0.37 -13.41
CA VAL A 228 10.50 -0.78 -12.67
C VAL A 228 11.64 -1.54 -12.02
N LEU A 229 11.55 -1.72 -10.70
CA LEU A 229 12.51 -2.45 -9.90
C LEU A 229 11.87 -3.69 -9.27
N PHE A 230 12.42 -4.86 -9.56
CA PHE A 230 12.03 -6.12 -8.92
C PHE A 230 12.88 -6.33 -7.67
N LEU A 231 12.24 -6.38 -6.49
CA LEU A 231 12.95 -6.47 -5.20
C LEU A 231 13.41 -7.89 -4.87
N THR A 232 12.79 -8.90 -5.48
CA THR A 232 13.14 -10.31 -5.35
C THR A 232 12.96 -11.01 -6.69
N SER A 233 13.51 -12.22 -6.82
CA SER A 233 13.27 -13.08 -7.97
C SER A 233 11.97 -13.90 -7.82
N GLY A 234 11.48 -14.47 -8.92
CA GLY A 234 10.34 -15.40 -8.94
C GLY A 234 8.96 -14.74 -8.94
N GLU A 235 7.94 -15.53 -8.59
CA GLU A 235 6.54 -15.09 -8.58
C GLU A 235 6.33 -13.81 -7.76
N VAL A 236 5.46 -12.93 -8.25
CA VAL A 236 5.02 -11.73 -7.53
C VAL A 236 4.26 -12.16 -6.27
N LYS A 237 4.51 -11.50 -5.14
CA LYS A 237 3.89 -11.81 -3.84
C LYS A 237 3.17 -10.58 -3.32
N ASP A 238 1.94 -10.77 -2.86
CA ASP A 238 1.27 -9.76 -2.06
C ASP A 238 1.85 -9.77 -0.64
N ILE A 239 2.41 -8.63 -0.25
CA ILE A 239 3.09 -8.42 1.03
C ILE A 239 2.45 -7.28 1.82
N GLY A 240 1.23 -6.86 1.47
CA GLY A 240 0.56 -5.74 2.14
C GLY A 240 1.18 -4.37 1.88
N SER A 241 1.71 -4.17 0.67
CA SER A 241 2.33 -2.94 0.17
C SER A 241 3.75 -2.67 0.68
N ILE A 242 4.50 -1.89 -0.11
CA ILE A 242 5.73 -1.22 0.32
C ILE A 242 5.34 0.22 0.63
N ILE A 243 5.22 0.57 1.91
CA ILE A 243 4.68 1.88 2.34
C ILE A 243 5.82 2.88 2.56
N PRO A 244 5.93 3.95 1.77
CA PRO A 244 6.98 4.94 1.95
C PRO A 244 6.70 5.84 3.14
N LEU A 245 7.76 6.29 3.83
CA LEU A 245 7.64 7.10 5.04
C LEU A 245 8.10 8.55 4.83
N TYR A 246 9.35 8.78 4.40
CA TYR A 246 9.97 10.10 4.23
C TYR A 246 11.25 10.07 3.40
#